data_AF-A0A937R2X1-F1
#
_entry.id   AF-A0A937R2X1-F1
#
_cell.length_a   1.000
_cell.length_b   1.000
_cell.length_c   1.000
_cell.angle_alpha   90.00
_cell.angle_beta   90.00
_cell.angle_gamma   90.00
#
_symmetry.space_group_name_H-M   'P 1'
#
loop_
_entity.id
_entity.type
_entity.pdbx_description
1 polymer ?
#
loop_
_entity_poly.entity_id
_entity_poly.type
_entity_poly.pdbx_seq_one_letter_code
_entity_poly.pdbx_strand_id
1 'polypeptide(L)'
;MKCFIIIPYDPRFLRIYEQGIRQSVEECGMECSLPLKRPVAGPIDESIHRLIREATLCVADLTDGNPNVMYEVALAHSLGKPVILTTQGEPERIPFDIRHHHVIHYKETPKGVRELSALIAGSIRATIELGASPLEGLRQMLMPSSLGTPEGAYVVAASPLSYREAFRSRGGWIERPIGTYSDHLGIRGLMRAFGLIGDLDRLPHLVDPDDFDDKVLPNPMHLYCIASPKANRWTGLMMKEFFKDRTPRWEFRADPESTDIRNPRVLLYLDGRAYDPVSRIPGGRLVWDFGLVLRGPHPYDASHLFMALGGRSSLGSEAACLAATDLECLNKLIKSLRDMGIDPDDHRQAFCAIVSVSSKERKSHLGADSSQFRVEDVVAYS
;
A
#
# COMPACT_ATOMS: atom_id res chain seq x y z
N MET A 1 16.21 0.39 -5.03
CA MET A 1 15.59 1.70 -4.72
C MET A 1 16.22 2.75 -5.62
N LYS A 2 15.44 3.68 -6.17
CA LYS A 2 15.92 4.72 -7.09
C LYS A 2 15.92 6.09 -6.42
N CYS A 3 16.93 6.90 -6.68
CA CYS A 3 16.99 8.30 -6.27
C CYS A 3 17.02 9.17 -7.54
N PHE A 4 16.08 10.11 -7.64
CA PHE A 4 16.06 11.05 -8.76
C PHE A 4 16.77 12.36 -8.40
N ILE A 5 17.68 12.79 -9.28
CA ILE A 5 18.53 13.95 -9.05
C ILE A 5 18.00 15.12 -9.87
N ILE A 6 17.66 16.20 -9.17
CA ILE A 6 17.07 17.42 -9.72
C ILE A 6 18.09 18.54 -9.56
N ILE A 7 18.86 18.81 -10.61
CA ILE A 7 19.87 19.88 -10.60
C ILE A 7 19.72 20.79 -11.83
N PRO A 8 20.20 22.04 -11.76
CA PRO A 8 20.35 22.84 -12.96
C PRO A 8 21.37 22.19 -13.91
N TYR A 9 21.08 22.22 -15.22
CA TYR A 9 21.92 21.62 -16.26
C TYR A 9 23.09 22.54 -16.63
N ASP A 10 23.89 22.90 -15.63
CA ASP A 10 25.12 23.66 -15.77
C ASP A 10 26.30 22.77 -15.35
N PRO A 11 27.43 22.79 -16.09
CA PRO A 11 28.63 22.02 -15.76
C PRO A 11 29.08 22.12 -14.29
N ARG A 12 28.84 23.25 -13.61
CA ARG A 12 29.22 23.38 -12.18
C ARG A 12 28.43 22.43 -11.27
N PHE A 13 27.14 22.24 -11.52
CA PHE A 13 26.32 21.33 -10.71
C PHE A 13 26.59 19.87 -11.05
N LEU A 14 26.91 19.56 -12.31
CA LEU A 14 27.33 18.22 -12.71
C LEU A 14 28.61 17.80 -11.97
N ARG A 15 29.56 18.72 -11.76
CA ARG A 15 30.77 18.43 -10.97
C ARG A 15 30.44 18.07 -9.52
N ILE A 16 29.54 18.82 -8.88
CA ILE A 16 29.13 18.57 -7.48
C ILE A 16 28.35 17.26 -7.37
N TYR A 17 27.51 16.98 -8.38
CA TYR A 17 26.81 15.71 -8.49
C TYR A 17 27.79 14.54 -8.52
N GLU A 18 28.76 14.55 -9.45
CA GLU A 18 29.73 13.46 -9.61
C GLU A 18 30.65 13.31 -8.38
N GLN A 19 31.09 14.42 -7.78
CA GLN A 19 32.04 14.41 -6.67
C GLN A 19 31.45 14.08 -5.31
N GLY A 20 30.12 14.16 -5.15
CA GLY A 20 29.51 14.03 -3.82
C GLY A 20 28.12 13.40 -3.82
N ILE A 21 27.16 14.00 -4.55
CA ILE A 21 25.77 13.55 -4.50
C ILE A 21 25.64 12.10 -4.97
N ARG A 22 26.20 11.78 -6.15
CA ARG A 22 26.15 10.43 -6.72
C ARG A 22 26.71 9.40 -5.75
N GLN A 23 27.91 9.65 -5.24
CA GLN A 23 28.60 8.75 -4.31
C GLN A 23 27.75 8.53 -3.05
N SER A 24 27.22 9.59 -2.44
CA SER A 24 26.41 9.48 -1.22
C SER A 24 25.14 8.66 -1.38
N VAL A 25 24.53 8.71 -2.57
CA VAL A 25 23.33 7.93 -2.92
C VAL A 25 23.70 6.46 -3.14
N GLU A 26 24.76 6.19 -3.90
CA GLU A 26 25.23 4.83 -4.19
C GLU A 26 25.74 4.11 -2.92
N GLU A 27 26.39 4.83 -2.00
CA GLU A 27 26.80 4.33 -0.68
C GLU A 27 25.60 3.91 0.19
N CYS A 28 24.42 4.46 -0.06
CA CYS A 28 23.18 4.05 0.60
C CYS A 28 22.45 2.90 -0.14
N GLY A 29 23.07 2.27 -1.14
CA GLY A 29 22.51 1.16 -1.90
C GLY A 29 21.39 1.57 -2.86
N MET A 30 21.34 2.84 -3.26
CA MET A 30 20.35 3.37 -4.19
C MET A 30 20.93 3.60 -5.58
N GLU A 31 20.11 3.37 -6.61
CA GLU A 31 20.45 3.72 -7.99
C GLU A 31 20.20 5.20 -8.24
N CYS A 32 21.21 5.90 -8.77
CA CYS A 32 21.15 7.34 -9.03
C CYS A 32 20.64 7.59 -10.46
N SER A 33 19.55 8.33 -10.60
CA SER A 33 18.97 8.68 -11.90
C SER A 33 19.04 10.19 -12.15
N LEU A 34 19.81 10.57 -13.16
CA LEU A 34 19.93 11.95 -13.67
C LEU A 34 19.75 11.90 -15.19
N PRO A 35 18.71 12.51 -15.78
CA PRO A 35 18.58 12.56 -17.23
C PRO A 35 19.72 13.41 -17.80
N LEU A 36 20.54 12.87 -18.69
CA LEU A 36 21.68 13.61 -19.30
C LEU A 36 21.28 14.45 -20.53
N LYS A 37 20.08 14.23 -21.08
CA LYS A 37 19.56 14.95 -22.25
C LYS A 37 18.08 15.25 -22.06
N ARG A 38 17.67 16.51 -22.27
CA ARG A 38 16.26 16.92 -22.36
C ARG A 38 15.92 17.22 -23.83
N PRO A 39 14.78 16.73 -24.36
CA PRO A 39 14.31 17.15 -25.68
C PRO A 39 14.07 18.67 -25.71
N VAL A 40 14.42 19.31 -26.83
CA VAL A 40 14.41 20.78 -26.98
C VAL A 40 12.99 21.34 -27.22
N ALA A 41 12.00 20.49 -27.51
CA ALA A 41 10.60 20.88 -27.68
C ALA A 41 9.63 19.69 -27.48
N GLY A 42 8.47 19.95 -26.85
CA GLY A 42 7.38 18.99 -26.62
C GLY A 42 6.64 19.28 -25.30
N PRO A 43 5.42 18.73 -25.08
CA PRO A 43 4.81 18.74 -23.74
C PRO A 43 5.76 18.04 -22.77
N ILE A 44 5.62 18.39 -21.48
CA ILE A 44 6.34 17.83 -20.34
C ILE A 44 6.85 16.41 -20.62
N ASP A 45 8.16 16.22 -20.51
CA ASP A 45 8.78 14.93 -20.77
C ASP A 45 8.17 13.88 -19.83
N GLU A 46 7.26 13.04 -20.35
CA GLU A 46 6.68 11.90 -19.65
C GLU A 46 7.79 11.03 -19.03
N SER A 47 9.01 11.07 -19.58
CA SER A 47 10.17 10.42 -18.99
C SER A 47 10.56 11.01 -17.62
N ILE A 48 10.60 12.34 -17.45
CA ILE A 48 10.93 12.98 -16.17
C ILE A 48 9.82 12.70 -15.14
N HIS A 49 8.56 12.84 -15.54
CA HIS A 49 7.41 12.53 -14.69
C HIS A 49 7.46 11.08 -14.19
N ARG A 50 7.72 10.13 -15.10
CA ARG A 50 7.88 8.72 -14.77
C ARG A 50 9.09 8.49 -13.87
N LEU A 51 10.24 9.10 -14.13
CA LEU A 51 11.45 8.96 -13.31
C LEU A 51 11.21 9.46 -11.88
N ILE A 52 10.53 10.59 -11.70
CA ILE A 52 10.14 11.11 -10.38
C ILE A 52 9.13 10.16 -9.71
N ARG A 53 8.15 9.65 -10.46
CA ARG A 53 7.15 8.68 -9.96
C ARG A 53 7.80 7.37 -9.50
N GLU A 54 8.77 6.86 -10.23
CA GLU A 54 9.51 5.65 -9.90
C GLU A 54 10.54 5.84 -8.78
N ALA A 55 10.97 7.09 -8.52
CA ALA A 55 11.94 7.38 -7.48
C ALA A 55 11.39 7.08 -6.08
N THR A 56 12.23 6.52 -5.22
CA THR A 56 11.93 6.34 -3.79
C THR A 56 12.02 7.68 -3.05
N LEU A 57 12.98 8.53 -3.43
CA LEU A 57 13.16 9.91 -2.97
C LEU A 57 13.88 10.72 -4.06
N CYS A 58 13.88 12.04 -3.91
CA CYS A 58 14.64 12.94 -4.78
C CYS A 58 15.70 13.73 -4.00
N VAL A 59 16.78 14.11 -4.67
CA VAL A 59 17.73 15.13 -4.18
C VAL A 59 17.66 16.32 -5.15
N ALA A 60 17.41 17.51 -4.64
CA ALA A 60 17.24 18.70 -5.46
C ALA A 60 18.12 19.86 -5.03
N ASP A 61 18.84 20.47 -5.98
CA ASP A 61 19.68 21.63 -5.73
C ASP A 61 18.97 22.93 -6.15
N LEU A 62 18.60 23.73 -5.16
CA LEU A 62 17.84 24.98 -5.31
C LEU A 62 18.72 26.20 -5.57
N THR A 63 20.02 26.02 -5.78
CA THR A 63 20.95 27.14 -6.01
C THR A 63 20.48 27.97 -7.20
N ASP A 64 20.53 29.30 -7.02
CA ASP A 64 20.09 30.31 -7.99
C ASP A 64 18.60 30.26 -8.38
N GLY A 65 17.77 29.44 -7.73
CA GLY A 65 16.32 29.44 -7.92
C GLY A 65 15.90 29.00 -9.33
N ASN A 66 16.56 28.00 -9.90
CA ASN A 66 16.28 27.53 -11.26
C ASN A 66 14.80 27.11 -11.43
N PRO A 67 14.04 27.72 -12.35
CA PRO A 67 12.61 27.42 -12.52
C PRO A 67 12.29 25.97 -12.86
N ASN A 68 13.18 25.27 -13.58
CA ASN A 68 12.96 23.87 -13.93
C ASN A 68 13.12 22.96 -12.71
N VAL A 69 14.15 23.20 -11.89
CA VAL A 69 14.33 22.48 -10.61
C VAL A 69 13.12 22.70 -9.73
N MET A 70 12.66 23.94 -9.61
CA MET A 70 11.48 24.29 -8.82
C MET A 70 10.22 23.55 -9.30
N TYR A 71 10.03 23.45 -10.61
CA TYR A 71 8.92 22.70 -11.20
C TYR A 71 8.98 21.20 -10.85
N GLU A 72 10.16 20.59 -10.99
CA GLU A 72 10.37 19.17 -10.68
C GLU A 72 10.22 18.87 -9.17
N VAL A 73 10.65 19.78 -8.30
CA VAL A 73 10.42 19.69 -6.85
C VAL A 73 8.93 19.77 -6.52
N ALA A 74 8.19 20.69 -7.15
CA ALA A 74 6.74 20.79 -6.96
C ALA A 74 6.03 19.50 -7.40
N LEU A 75 6.45 18.91 -8.52
CA LEU A 75 5.93 17.62 -8.96
C LEU A 75 6.24 16.50 -7.97
N ALA A 76 7.48 16.39 -7.51
CA ALA A 76 7.89 15.39 -6.51
C ALA A 76 7.07 15.51 -5.21
N HIS A 77 6.87 16.73 -4.71
CA HIS A 77 6.00 17.01 -3.57
C HIS A 77 4.55 16.60 -3.83
N SER A 78 4.00 16.90 -5.01
CA SER A 78 2.62 16.53 -5.37
C SER A 78 2.38 15.01 -5.41
N LEU A 79 3.44 14.24 -5.68
CA LEU A 79 3.44 12.78 -5.67
C LEU A 79 3.82 12.18 -4.31
N GLY A 80 3.98 12.99 -3.27
CA GLY A 80 4.36 12.53 -1.93
C GLY A 80 5.76 11.91 -1.85
N LYS A 81 6.67 12.30 -2.76
CA LYS A 81 8.06 11.86 -2.73
C LYS A 81 8.84 12.68 -1.70
N PRO A 82 9.60 12.04 -0.79
CA PRO A 82 10.57 12.76 0.02
C PRO A 82 11.59 13.46 -0.87
N VAL A 83 11.90 14.72 -0.59
CA VAL A 83 12.89 15.51 -1.32
C VAL A 83 13.92 16.06 -0.34
N ILE A 84 15.18 15.70 -0.56
CA ILE A 84 16.33 16.29 0.13
C ILE A 84 16.73 17.54 -0.64
N LEU A 85 16.53 18.69 -0.03
CA LEU A 85 16.81 19.99 -0.65
C LEU A 85 18.22 20.46 -0.28
N THR A 86 18.98 20.92 -1.27
CA THR A 86 20.33 21.47 -1.10
C THR A 86 20.41 22.87 -1.69
N THR A 87 21.31 23.71 -1.19
CA THR A 87 21.55 25.04 -1.75
C THR A 87 22.93 25.56 -1.41
N GLN A 88 23.52 26.35 -2.31
CA GLN A 88 24.66 27.22 -2.04
C GLN A 88 24.23 28.66 -1.72
N GLY A 89 22.97 29.00 -2.00
CA GLY A 89 22.43 30.33 -1.81
C GLY A 89 21.96 30.60 -0.39
N GLU A 90 21.76 31.89 -0.10
CA GLU A 90 21.14 32.34 1.15
C GLU A 90 19.70 31.82 1.27
N PRO A 91 19.24 31.38 2.47
CA PRO A 91 17.90 30.85 2.68
C PRO A 91 16.76 31.77 2.20
N GLU A 92 16.96 33.09 2.23
CA GLU A 92 15.97 34.10 1.84
C GLU A 92 15.68 34.08 0.33
N ARG A 93 16.61 33.57 -0.48
CA ARG A 93 16.43 33.43 -1.93
C ARG A 93 15.54 32.25 -2.32
N ILE A 94 15.31 31.31 -1.40
CA ILE A 94 14.40 30.19 -1.61
C ILE A 94 12.97 30.73 -1.58
N PRO A 95 12.06 30.32 -2.49
CA PRO A 95 10.66 30.72 -2.45
C PRO A 95 9.98 30.37 -1.12
N PHE A 96 9.08 31.23 -0.66
CA PHE A 96 8.42 31.11 0.65
C PHE A 96 7.76 29.73 0.84
N ASP A 97 7.14 29.19 -0.20
CA ASP A 97 6.49 27.87 -0.21
C ASP A 97 7.44 26.69 0.01
N ILE A 98 8.77 26.89 -0.06
CA ILE A 98 9.77 25.83 0.19
C ILE A 98 10.61 26.11 1.44
N ARG A 99 10.67 27.35 1.92
CA ARG A 99 11.50 27.73 3.10
C ARG A 99 11.20 26.98 4.39
N HIS A 100 9.98 26.44 4.52
CA HIS A 100 9.59 25.66 5.70
C HIS A 100 10.11 24.22 5.68
N HIS A 101 10.64 23.76 4.54
CA HIS A 101 11.32 22.48 4.43
C HIS A 101 12.77 22.59 4.93
N HIS A 102 13.32 21.48 5.39
CA HIS A 102 14.73 21.41 5.76
C HIS A 102 15.62 21.48 4.49
N VAL A 103 16.49 22.48 4.43
CA VAL A 103 17.42 22.69 3.29
C VAL A 103 18.86 22.59 3.77
N ILE A 104 19.63 21.72 3.14
CA ILE A 104 21.06 21.55 3.41
C ILE A 104 21.84 22.66 2.69
N HIS A 105 22.39 23.58 3.47
CA HIS A 105 23.29 24.59 2.94
C HIS A 105 24.72 24.05 2.83
N TYR A 106 25.39 24.29 1.70
CA TYR A 106 26.77 23.86 1.48
C TYR A 106 27.59 24.88 0.70
N LYS A 107 28.92 24.75 0.76
CA LYS A 107 29.87 25.58 0.02
C LYS A 107 30.55 24.77 -1.07
N GLU A 108 30.78 25.38 -2.24
CA GLU A 108 31.55 24.77 -3.35
C GLU A 108 33.06 24.75 -3.04
N THR A 109 33.43 23.97 -2.03
CA THR A 109 34.81 23.69 -1.64
C THR A 109 34.97 22.19 -1.43
N PRO A 110 36.18 21.60 -1.55
CA PRO A 110 36.36 20.17 -1.32
C PRO A 110 35.87 19.70 0.05
N LYS A 111 35.98 20.55 1.08
CA LYS A 111 35.44 20.27 2.41
C LYS A 111 33.90 20.31 2.41
N GLY A 112 33.31 21.36 1.83
CA GLY A 112 31.86 21.53 1.78
C GLY A 112 31.14 20.44 0.98
N VAL A 113 31.74 19.95 -0.11
CA VAL A 113 31.19 18.82 -0.89
C VAL A 113 31.22 17.51 -0.08
N ARG A 114 32.27 17.26 0.71
CA ARG A 114 32.31 16.10 1.62
C ARG A 114 31.26 16.18 2.72
N GLU A 115 31.08 17.36 3.31
CA GLU A 115 30.04 17.61 4.32
C GLU A 115 28.64 17.42 3.74
N LEU A 116 28.39 17.97 2.54
CA LEU A 116 27.16 17.77 1.78
C LEU A 116 26.87 16.27 1.58
N SER A 117 27.86 15.52 1.13
CA SER A 117 27.74 14.07 0.87
C SER A 117 27.35 13.30 2.14
N ALA A 118 27.98 13.62 3.28
CA ALA A 118 27.67 13.00 4.56
C ALA A 118 26.25 13.33 5.04
N LEU A 119 25.81 14.59 4.87
CA LEU A 119 24.46 15.02 5.23
C LEU A 119 23.40 14.38 4.34
N ILE A 120 23.62 14.30 3.02
CA ILE A 120 22.73 13.60 2.09
C ILE A 120 22.62 12.13 2.48
N ALA A 121 23.73 11.43 2.70
CA ALA A 121 23.71 10.03 3.10
C ALA A 121 22.97 9.82 4.45
N GLY A 122 23.16 10.72 5.41
CA GLY A 122 22.42 10.73 6.68
C GLY A 122 20.92 10.92 6.48
N SER A 123 20.52 11.89 5.66
CA SER A 123 19.11 12.15 5.32
C SER A 123 18.48 11.00 4.55
N ILE A 124 19.21 10.35 3.64
CA ILE A 124 18.73 9.16 2.93
C ILE A 124 18.47 8.04 3.92
N ARG A 125 19.44 7.70 4.78
CA ARG A 125 19.27 6.65 5.80
C ARG A 125 18.10 6.95 6.73
N ALA A 126 18.00 8.19 7.24
CA ALA A 126 16.88 8.59 8.07
C ALA A 126 15.54 8.51 7.32
N THR A 127 15.49 8.88 6.04
CA THR A 127 14.28 8.76 5.21
C THR A 127 13.89 7.31 4.98
N ILE A 128 14.86 6.43 4.74
CA ILE A 128 14.64 4.99 4.59
C ILE A 128 14.15 4.36 5.91
N GLU A 129 14.80 4.71 7.04
CA GLU A 129 14.47 4.23 8.38
C GLU A 129 13.11 4.75 8.89
N LEU A 130 12.78 6.01 8.64
CA LEU A 130 11.48 6.60 8.95
C LEU A 130 10.36 6.12 8.00
N GLY A 131 10.72 5.32 7.00
CA GLY A 131 9.83 4.78 5.99
C GLY A 131 10.10 5.43 4.65
N ALA A 132 10.68 4.64 3.73
CA ALA A 132 10.51 4.84 2.29
C ALA A 132 9.11 5.38 2.00
N SER A 133 8.99 6.37 1.10
CA SER A 133 7.77 7.15 0.77
C SER A 133 6.48 6.57 1.36
N PRO A 134 5.57 7.34 1.98
CA PRO A 134 4.34 6.77 2.55
C PRO A 134 3.58 5.81 1.60
N LEU A 135 3.80 5.95 0.28
CA LEU A 135 3.26 5.12 -0.78
C LEU A 135 4.05 3.82 -1.08
N GLU A 136 5.32 3.71 -0.69
CA GLU A 136 6.15 2.53 -0.89
C GLU A 136 5.59 1.32 -0.16
N GLY A 137 5.07 1.49 1.06
CA GLY A 137 4.39 0.41 1.76
C GLY A 137 3.19 -0.11 0.96
N LEU A 138 2.38 0.80 0.40
CA LEU A 138 1.25 0.43 -0.47
C LEU A 138 1.73 -0.28 -1.73
N ARG A 139 2.84 0.20 -2.32
CA ARG A 139 3.45 -0.42 -3.50
C ARG A 139 3.92 -1.84 -3.21
N GLN A 140 4.68 -2.06 -2.13
CA GLN A 140 5.13 -3.39 -1.73
C GLN A 140 3.94 -4.34 -1.47
N MET A 141 2.91 -3.83 -0.78
CA MET A 141 1.76 -4.64 -0.41
C MET A 141 0.89 -5.03 -1.61
N LEU A 142 0.62 -4.08 -2.53
CA LEU A 142 -0.35 -4.24 -3.61
C LEU A 142 0.32 -4.52 -4.97
N MET A 143 1.45 -3.91 -5.26
CA MET A 143 2.14 -3.97 -6.56
C MET A 143 3.67 -4.16 -6.39
N PRO A 144 4.09 -5.27 -5.75
CA PRO A 144 5.48 -5.53 -5.41
C PRO A 144 6.37 -5.62 -6.67
N SER A 145 7.63 -5.21 -6.54
CA SER A 145 8.59 -5.21 -7.66
C SER A 145 8.86 -6.61 -8.20
N SER A 146 8.72 -7.63 -7.35
CA SER A 146 8.88 -9.04 -7.71
C SER A 146 7.90 -9.53 -8.77
N LEU A 147 6.80 -8.82 -9.05
CA LEU A 147 5.91 -9.09 -10.19
C LEU A 147 6.58 -8.75 -11.54
N GLY A 148 7.68 -8.00 -11.53
CA GLY A 148 8.38 -7.61 -12.76
C GLY A 148 7.54 -6.65 -13.61
N THR A 149 7.38 -6.99 -14.89
CA THR A 149 6.42 -6.30 -15.77
C THR A 149 5.09 -7.03 -15.60
N PRO A 150 4.10 -6.45 -14.90
CA PRO A 150 2.89 -7.19 -14.57
C PRO A 150 2.12 -7.50 -15.86
N GLU A 151 2.04 -8.78 -16.21
CA GLU A 151 1.07 -9.28 -17.17
C GLU A 151 -0.25 -9.57 -16.42
N GLY A 152 -1.38 -9.44 -17.11
CA GLY A 152 -2.69 -9.67 -16.50
C GLY A 152 -3.30 -8.45 -15.80
N ALA A 153 -4.60 -8.54 -15.53
CA ALA A 153 -5.37 -7.44 -14.96
C ALA A 153 -5.32 -7.45 -13.43
N TYR A 154 -5.37 -6.27 -12.81
CA TYR A 154 -5.67 -6.15 -11.38
C TYR A 154 -7.17 -6.25 -11.16
N VAL A 155 -7.63 -7.13 -10.28
CA VAL A 155 -9.05 -7.40 -10.05
C VAL A 155 -9.35 -7.32 -8.55
N VAL A 156 -10.19 -6.36 -8.18
CA VAL A 156 -10.79 -6.31 -6.84
C VAL A 156 -12.11 -7.08 -6.92
N ALA A 157 -12.13 -8.24 -6.30
CA ALA A 157 -13.33 -9.07 -6.18
C ALA A 157 -14.05 -8.73 -4.87
N ALA A 158 -15.23 -8.12 -4.99
CA ALA A 158 -16.06 -7.78 -3.86
C ALA A 158 -17.53 -7.83 -4.31
N SER A 159 -18.41 -8.43 -3.50
CA SER A 159 -19.85 -8.33 -3.75
C SER A 159 -20.41 -7.21 -2.88
N PRO A 160 -20.62 -5.99 -3.43
CA PRO A 160 -21.42 -5.01 -2.73
C PRO A 160 -22.83 -5.57 -2.62
N LEU A 161 -23.26 -5.88 -1.40
CA LEU A 161 -24.59 -6.44 -1.09
C LEU A 161 -25.78 -5.67 -1.71
N SER A 162 -25.55 -4.49 -2.30
CA SER A 162 -26.57 -3.58 -2.81
C SER A 162 -27.43 -4.05 -3.95
N TYR A 163 -26.85 -4.65 -4.99
CA TYR A 163 -27.62 -4.80 -6.22
C TYR A 163 -28.67 -5.91 -6.09
N ARG A 164 -28.33 -7.02 -5.41
CA ARG A 164 -29.19 -8.22 -5.35
C ARG A 164 -30.25 -8.18 -4.26
N GLU A 165 -29.99 -7.50 -3.15
CA GLU A 165 -31.01 -7.31 -2.11
C GLU A 165 -32.10 -6.32 -2.54
N ALA A 166 -31.80 -5.40 -3.47
CA ALA A 166 -32.77 -4.52 -4.12
C ALA A 166 -33.90 -5.31 -4.81
N PHE A 167 -33.54 -6.38 -5.52
CA PHE A 167 -34.51 -7.19 -6.25
C PHE A 167 -35.21 -8.23 -5.36
N ARG A 168 -34.64 -8.59 -4.21
CA ARG A 168 -35.29 -9.48 -3.22
C ARG A 168 -36.36 -8.75 -2.40
N SER A 169 -36.26 -7.43 -2.26
CA SER A 169 -37.20 -6.60 -1.50
C SER A 169 -38.33 -6.07 -2.39
N ARG A 170 -39.33 -6.93 -2.69
CA ARG A 170 -40.67 -6.60 -3.24
C ARG A 170 -40.79 -5.28 -4.04
N GLY A 171 -39.99 -5.12 -5.11
CA GLY A 171 -40.17 -4.05 -6.10
C GLY A 171 -40.08 -2.60 -5.58
N GLY A 172 -39.34 -2.35 -4.50
CA GLY A 172 -39.09 -1.00 -4.00
C GLY A 172 -37.71 -0.47 -4.40
N TRP A 173 -37.61 0.83 -4.66
CA TRP A 173 -36.31 1.52 -4.68
C TRP A 173 -35.71 1.46 -3.27
N ILE A 174 -34.44 1.06 -3.15
CA ILE A 174 -33.78 1.10 -1.86
C ILE A 174 -33.44 2.56 -1.54
N GLU A 175 -33.97 3.09 -0.43
CA GLU A 175 -33.76 4.49 0.00
C GLU A 175 -32.33 4.75 0.55
N ARG A 176 -31.52 3.71 0.72
CA ARG A 176 -30.14 3.80 1.25
C ARG A 176 -29.20 2.86 0.48
N PRO A 177 -27.93 3.24 0.28
CA PRO A 177 -26.92 2.32 -0.22
C PRO A 177 -26.85 1.08 0.69
N ILE A 178 -26.97 -0.12 0.12
CA ILE A 178 -26.78 -1.38 0.85
C ILE A 178 -25.33 -1.83 0.65
N GLY A 179 -24.62 -2.05 1.74
CA GLY A 179 -23.23 -2.46 1.75
C GLY A 179 -22.72 -2.41 3.18
N THR A 180 -21.77 -3.27 3.54
CA THR A 180 -21.13 -3.12 4.84
C THR A 180 -20.13 -1.97 4.78
N TYR A 181 -19.92 -1.29 5.91
CA TYR A 181 -18.93 -0.23 5.99
C TYR A 181 -17.53 -0.73 5.59
N SER A 182 -17.22 -1.99 5.91
CA SER A 182 -15.99 -2.66 5.53
C SER A 182 -15.83 -2.85 4.01
N ASP A 183 -16.88 -3.21 3.28
CA ASP A 183 -16.79 -3.37 1.80
C ASP A 183 -16.46 -2.02 1.16
N HIS A 184 -17.12 -0.96 1.63
CA HIS A 184 -16.85 0.40 1.17
C HIS A 184 -15.42 0.83 1.50
N LEU A 185 -14.93 0.55 2.71
CA LEU A 185 -13.56 0.88 3.10
C LEU A 185 -12.54 0.10 2.27
N GLY A 186 -12.74 -1.21 2.08
CA GLY A 186 -11.85 -2.05 1.28
C GLY A 186 -11.82 -1.63 -0.19
N ILE A 187 -12.99 -1.47 -0.82
CA ILE A 187 -13.08 -1.09 -2.25
C ILE A 187 -12.49 0.31 -2.45
N ARG A 188 -12.94 1.31 -1.68
CA ARG A 188 -12.42 2.69 -1.84
C ARG A 188 -10.96 2.81 -1.44
N GLY A 189 -10.55 2.09 -0.40
CA GLY A 189 -9.19 2.07 0.09
C GLY A 189 -8.24 1.49 -0.95
N LEU A 190 -8.56 0.34 -1.54
CA LEU A 190 -7.77 -0.25 -2.61
C LEU A 190 -7.76 0.64 -3.86
N MET A 191 -8.92 1.12 -4.33
CA MET A 191 -8.99 2.02 -5.50
C MET A 191 -8.12 3.29 -5.30
N ARG A 192 -8.19 3.89 -4.11
CA ARG A 192 -7.32 5.02 -3.74
C ARG A 192 -5.85 4.62 -3.72
N ALA A 193 -5.51 3.49 -3.08
CA ALA A 193 -4.15 3.03 -2.98
C ALA A 193 -3.53 2.79 -4.36
N PHE A 194 -4.25 2.08 -5.25
CA PHE A 194 -3.85 1.89 -6.65
C PHE A 194 -3.67 3.22 -7.40
N GLY A 195 -4.59 4.18 -7.23
CA GLY A 195 -4.45 5.51 -7.84
C GLY A 195 -3.29 6.35 -7.29
N LEU A 196 -2.80 6.05 -6.08
CA LEU A 196 -1.62 6.70 -5.51
C LEU A 196 -0.30 6.09 -6.00
N ILE A 197 -0.27 4.78 -6.31
CA ILE A 197 0.96 4.05 -6.63
C ILE A 197 1.10 3.67 -8.12
N GLY A 198 0.02 3.70 -8.89
CA GLY A 198 -0.04 3.24 -10.27
C GLY A 198 -0.58 4.29 -11.24
N ASP A 199 -0.43 4.01 -12.53
CA ASP A 199 -1.05 4.76 -13.62
C ASP A 199 -2.47 4.24 -13.91
N LEU A 200 -3.24 4.95 -14.75
CA LEU A 200 -4.63 4.61 -15.06
C LEU A 200 -4.78 3.16 -15.58
N ASP A 201 -3.81 2.70 -16.37
CA ASP A 201 -3.77 1.34 -16.93
C ASP A 201 -3.56 0.24 -15.89
N ARG A 202 -3.16 0.61 -14.67
CA ARG A 202 -2.94 -0.30 -13.55
C ARG A 202 -4.02 -0.20 -12.47
N LEU A 203 -5.08 0.57 -12.71
CA LEU A 203 -6.23 0.59 -11.83
C LEU A 203 -6.97 -0.75 -11.90
N PRO A 204 -7.42 -1.28 -10.75
CA PRO A 204 -8.09 -2.57 -10.75
C PRO A 204 -9.51 -2.48 -11.30
N HIS A 205 -9.94 -3.54 -11.96
CA HIS A 205 -11.35 -3.77 -12.25
C HIS A 205 -12.08 -4.21 -10.98
N LEU A 206 -13.20 -3.56 -10.67
CA LEU A 206 -14.11 -4.01 -9.63
C LEU A 206 -15.06 -5.06 -10.22
N VAL A 207 -15.04 -6.26 -9.67
CA VAL A 207 -15.86 -7.40 -10.12
C VAL A 207 -16.70 -7.91 -8.96
N ASP A 208 -17.98 -8.16 -9.22
CA ASP A 208 -18.81 -8.98 -8.35
C ASP A 208 -18.58 -10.46 -8.69
N PRO A 209 -18.04 -11.28 -7.76
CA PRO A 209 -17.84 -12.71 -7.96
C PRO A 209 -19.07 -13.44 -8.49
N ASP A 210 -20.27 -13.00 -8.13
CA ASP A 210 -21.48 -13.69 -8.49
C ASP A 210 -21.95 -13.45 -9.94
N ASP A 211 -21.34 -12.50 -10.65
CA ASP A 211 -21.66 -12.22 -12.05
C ASP A 211 -20.84 -13.09 -13.02
N PHE A 212 -19.95 -13.95 -12.49
CA PHE A 212 -19.03 -14.77 -13.25
C PHE A 212 -19.10 -16.25 -12.83
N ASP A 213 -18.79 -17.17 -13.74
CA ASP A 213 -18.56 -18.59 -13.40
C ASP A 213 -17.19 -18.75 -12.72
N ASP A 214 -17.05 -19.70 -11.78
CA ASP A 214 -15.78 -19.91 -11.06
C ASP A 214 -14.62 -20.37 -11.95
N LYS A 215 -14.90 -20.85 -13.16
CA LYS A 215 -13.89 -21.20 -14.17
C LYS A 215 -13.05 -20.01 -14.63
N VAL A 216 -13.38 -18.78 -14.25
CA VAL A 216 -12.54 -17.60 -14.51
C VAL A 216 -11.37 -17.48 -13.54
N LEU A 217 -11.43 -18.13 -12.36
CA LEU A 217 -10.39 -18.01 -11.32
C LEU A 217 -8.99 -18.45 -11.79
N PRO A 218 -8.82 -19.44 -12.70
CA PRO A 218 -7.51 -19.76 -13.25
C PRO A 218 -6.97 -18.77 -14.30
N ASN A 219 -7.74 -17.77 -14.74
CA ASN A 219 -7.26 -16.78 -15.71
C ASN A 219 -6.14 -15.91 -15.10
N PRO A 220 -5.18 -15.44 -15.91
CA PRO A 220 -4.06 -14.61 -15.43
C PRO A 220 -4.55 -13.25 -14.92
N MET A 221 -4.56 -13.09 -13.59
CA MET A 221 -4.96 -11.85 -12.91
C MET A 221 -4.32 -11.71 -11.53
N HIS A 222 -4.07 -10.48 -11.11
CA HIS A 222 -3.79 -10.16 -9.71
C HIS A 222 -5.12 -10.01 -8.97
N LEU A 223 -5.41 -10.90 -8.03
CA LEU A 223 -6.74 -11.01 -7.41
C LEU A 223 -6.72 -10.53 -5.95
N TYR A 224 -7.59 -9.56 -5.63
CA TYR A 224 -7.79 -9.00 -4.31
C TYR A 224 -9.23 -9.26 -3.86
N CYS A 225 -9.43 -10.28 -3.04
CA CYS A 225 -10.74 -10.64 -2.50
C CYS A 225 -11.01 -9.85 -1.22
N ILE A 226 -12.15 -9.14 -1.18
CA ILE A 226 -12.64 -8.46 0.01
C ILE A 226 -13.75 -9.30 0.65
N ALA A 227 -13.76 -9.32 1.99
CA ALA A 227 -14.71 -9.99 2.87
C ALA A 227 -14.58 -11.52 2.93
N SER A 228 -15.28 -12.11 3.92
CA SER A 228 -15.28 -13.55 4.18
C SER A 228 -16.09 -14.33 3.13
N PRO A 229 -15.97 -15.67 3.07
CA PRO A 229 -16.67 -16.53 2.09
C PRO A 229 -18.19 -16.36 2.05
N LYS A 230 -18.78 -15.84 3.13
CA LYS A 230 -20.20 -15.51 3.23
C LYS A 230 -20.62 -14.34 2.33
N ALA A 231 -19.77 -13.33 2.23
CA ALA A 231 -20.03 -12.13 1.43
C ALA A 231 -19.31 -12.19 0.07
N ASN A 232 -18.26 -12.99 -0.03
CA ASN A 232 -17.49 -13.18 -1.26
C ASN A 232 -17.11 -14.65 -1.40
N ARG A 233 -17.83 -15.39 -2.25
CA ARG A 233 -17.60 -16.83 -2.45
C ARG A 233 -16.20 -17.16 -2.98
N TRP A 234 -15.60 -16.27 -3.78
CA TRP A 234 -14.24 -16.45 -4.29
C TRP A 234 -13.19 -16.42 -3.18
N THR A 235 -13.39 -15.66 -2.09
CA THR A 235 -12.51 -15.74 -0.92
C THR A 235 -12.35 -17.18 -0.44
N GLY A 236 -13.46 -17.91 -0.31
CA GLY A 236 -13.43 -19.30 0.18
C GLY A 236 -12.78 -20.27 -0.79
N LEU A 237 -13.10 -20.15 -2.09
CA LEU A 237 -12.53 -20.99 -3.14
C LEU A 237 -11.01 -20.78 -3.26
N MET A 238 -10.57 -19.53 -3.29
CA MET A 238 -9.15 -19.18 -3.43
C MET A 238 -8.36 -19.55 -2.18
N MET A 239 -8.89 -19.32 -0.97
CA MET A 239 -8.23 -19.77 0.26
C MET A 239 -8.05 -21.29 0.28
N LYS A 240 -9.06 -22.06 -0.18
CA LYS A 240 -8.96 -23.53 -0.22
C LYS A 240 -7.81 -23.99 -1.12
N GLU A 241 -7.65 -23.39 -2.30
CA GLU A 241 -6.54 -23.71 -3.19
C GLU A 241 -5.20 -23.18 -2.64
N PHE A 242 -5.17 -21.97 -2.08
CA PHE A 242 -3.98 -21.38 -1.49
C PHE A 242 -3.39 -22.23 -0.35
N PHE A 243 -4.26 -22.81 0.50
CA PHE A 243 -3.85 -23.65 1.62
C PHE A 243 -3.72 -25.14 1.28
N LYS A 244 -3.87 -25.55 0.02
CA LYS A 244 -3.81 -26.96 -0.37
C LYS A 244 -2.51 -27.64 0.06
N ASP A 245 -1.40 -26.92 -0.12
CA ASP A 245 -0.03 -27.40 0.17
C ASP A 245 0.65 -26.54 1.26
N ARG A 246 -0.12 -25.79 2.06
CA ARG A 246 0.41 -24.86 3.08
C ARG A 246 -0.20 -25.10 4.45
N THR A 247 0.64 -25.02 5.48
CA THR A 247 0.24 -25.07 6.90
C THR A 247 0.86 -23.91 7.66
N PRO A 248 0.16 -23.32 8.65
CA PRO A 248 -1.14 -23.74 9.19
C PRO A 248 -2.35 -23.28 8.34
N ARG A 249 -3.49 -23.98 8.48
CA ARG A 249 -4.65 -23.76 7.61
C ARG A 249 -5.72 -22.91 8.29
N TRP A 250 -5.92 -21.72 7.76
CA TRP A 250 -6.96 -20.79 8.21
C TRP A 250 -8.27 -21.02 7.46
N GLU A 251 -9.38 -21.08 8.18
CA GLU A 251 -10.71 -21.29 7.61
C GLU A 251 -11.76 -20.39 8.25
N PHE A 252 -12.67 -19.89 7.41
CA PHE A 252 -13.91 -19.29 7.85
C PHE A 252 -15.00 -20.36 7.90
N ARG A 253 -15.66 -20.55 9.05
CA ARG A 253 -16.76 -21.51 9.22
C ARG A 253 -18.00 -20.82 9.77
N ALA A 254 -19.19 -21.32 9.42
CA ALA A 254 -20.42 -20.82 10.01
C ALA A 254 -20.42 -21.05 11.52
N ASP A 255 -20.84 -20.03 12.28
CA ASP A 255 -21.07 -20.13 13.72
C ASP A 255 -22.29 -21.05 13.96
N PRO A 256 -22.12 -22.19 14.65
CA PRO A 256 -23.22 -23.12 14.89
C PRO A 256 -24.34 -22.51 15.76
N GLU A 257 -24.06 -21.45 16.52
CA GLU A 257 -25.05 -20.73 17.34
C GLU A 257 -25.76 -19.62 16.56
N SER A 258 -25.46 -19.43 15.27
CA SER A 258 -26.09 -18.39 14.47
C SER A 258 -27.58 -18.67 14.24
N THR A 259 -28.44 -17.76 14.70
CA THR A 259 -29.90 -17.87 14.56
C THR A 259 -30.42 -17.45 13.19
N ASP A 260 -29.70 -16.61 12.45
CA ASP A 260 -30.05 -16.23 11.07
C ASP A 260 -29.39 -17.17 10.06
N ILE A 261 -30.17 -18.10 9.53
CA ILE A 261 -29.72 -19.10 8.54
C ILE A 261 -29.42 -18.50 7.16
N ARG A 262 -30.00 -17.33 6.84
CA ARG A 262 -29.77 -16.66 5.55
C ARG A 262 -28.52 -15.81 5.56
N ASN A 263 -28.12 -15.37 6.76
CA ASN A 263 -26.98 -14.49 6.96
C ASN A 263 -26.14 -14.97 8.15
N PRO A 264 -25.62 -16.21 8.14
CA PRO A 264 -25.03 -16.83 9.32
C PRO A 264 -23.80 -16.05 9.80
N ARG A 265 -23.55 -16.01 11.11
CA ARG A 265 -22.27 -15.53 11.63
C ARG A 265 -21.15 -16.47 11.15
N VAL A 266 -19.96 -15.93 11.00
CA VAL A 266 -18.77 -16.68 10.59
C VAL A 266 -17.74 -16.60 11.70
N LEU A 267 -17.00 -17.67 11.95
CA LEU A 267 -15.90 -17.75 12.91
C LEU A 267 -14.61 -18.12 12.16
N LEU A 268 -13.47 -17.68 12.70
CA LEU A 268 -12.15 -18.03 12.18
C LEU A 268 -11.61 -19.26 12.92
N TYR A 269 -11.06 -20.20 12.17
CA TYR A 269 -10.47 -21.43 12.66
C TYR A 269 -9.02 -21.56 12.18
N LEU A 270 -8.14 -22.01 13.08
CA LEU A 270 -6.78 -22.41 12.78
C LEU A 270 -6.65 -23.90 13.03
N ASP A 271 -6.35 -24.69 11.98
CA ASP A 271 -6.22 -26.16 12.07
C ASP A 271 -7.39 -26.84 12.80
N GLY A 272 -8.61 -26.36 12.52
CA GLY A 272 -9.84 -26.89 13.09
C GLY A 272 -10.18 -26.42 14.51
N ARG A 273 -9.34 -25.59 15.14
CA ARG A 273 -9.64 -24.95 16.44
C ARG A 273 -10.13 -23.52 16.24
N ALA A 274 -11.17 -23.13 16.96
CA ALA A 274 -11.68 -21.75 16.91
C ALA A 274 -10.59 -20.80 17.43
N TYR A 275 -10.33 -19.75 16.67
CA TYR A 275 -9.32 -18.75 16.99
C TYR A 275 -9.99 -17.47 17.50
N ASP A 276 -9.58 -16.99 18.67
CA ASP A 276 -10.09 -15.78 19.30
C ASP A 276 -8.94 -15.04 20.01
N PRO A 277 -8.19 -14.17 19.31
CA PRO A 277 -7.03 -13.47 19.85
C PRO A 277 -7.43 -12.38 20.87
N VAL A 278 -8.71 -11.99 20.88
CA VAL A 278 -9.24 -10.93 21.75
C VAL A 278 -10.40 -11.51 22.55
N SER A 279 -10.09 -12.24 23.63
CA SER A 279 -11.06 -12.83 24.57
C SER A 279 -12.32 -11.96 24.72
N ARG A 280 -13.49 -12.47 24.30
CA ARG A 280 -14.77 -11.73 24.25
C ARG A 280 -15.03 -10.90 25.51
N ILE A 281 -15.31 -9.60 25.36
CA ILE A 281 -15.89 -8.79 26.43
C ILE A 281 -17.34 -9.28 26.67
N PRO A 282 -17.76 -9.60 27.92
CA PRO A 282 -19.14 -9.96 28.21
C PRO A 282 -20.10 -8.82 27.85
N GLY A 283 -21.12 -9.06 27.02
CA GLY A 283 -22.19 -8.06 26.76
C GLY A 283 -22.54 -7.76 25.29
N GLY A 284 -21.95 -8.43 24.30
CA GLY A 284 -22.57 -8.57 22.98
C GLY A 284 -22.48 -7.40 21.99
N ARG A 285 -21.73 -6.32 22.29
CA ARG A 285 -21.17 -5.44 21.24
C ARG A 285 -19.71 -5.80 21.04
N LEU A 286 -19.33 -6.12 19.80
CA LEU A 286 -17.92 -6.26 19.41
C LEU A 286 -17.29 -4.86 19.45
N VAL A 287 -16.86 -4.45 20.65
CA VAL A 287 -16.04 -3.25 20.85
C VAL A 287 -14.66 -3.47 20.25
N TRP A 288 -14.24 -4.74 20.13
CA TRP A 288 -12.99 -5.18 19.53
C TRP A 288 -13.25 -6.38 18.62
N ASP A 289 -12.61 -6.42 17.46
CA ASP A 289 -12.65 -7.55 16.55
C ASP A 289 -11.37 -7.72 15.73
N PHE A 290 -11.20 -8.89 15.12
CA PHE A 290 -10.03 -9.25 14.32
C PHE A 290 -10.38 -9.65 12.88
N GLY A 291 -9.41 -9.41 11.99
CA GLY A 291 -9.42 -9.73 10.58
C GLY A 291 -8.19 -10.50 10.15
N LEU A 292 -8.30 -11.10 8.98
CA LEU A 292 -7.27 -11.87 8.30
C LEU A 292 -6.77 -11.09 7.08
N VAL A 293 -5.46 -10.96 6.97
CA VAL A 293 -4.77 -10.49 5.76
C VAL A 293 -3.95 -11.64 5.23
N LEU A 294 -4.43 -12.27 4.16
CA LEU A 294 -3.72 -13.32 3.44
C LEU A 294 -3.12 -12.71 2.17
N ARG A 295 -1.83 -12.91 1.91
CA ARG A 295 -1.19 -12.44 0.69
C ARG A 295 -0.09 -13.41 0.27
N GLY A 296 0.01 -13.66 -1.04
CA GLY A 296 1.03 -14.54 -1.60
C GLY A 296 0.86 -14.75 -3.10
N PRO A 297 1.52 -15.76 -3.68
CA PRO A 297 1.37 -16.08 -5.10
C PRO A 297 -0.05 -16.59 -5.39
N HIS A 298 -0.57 -16.24 -6.56
CA HIS A 298 -1.88 -16.71 -6.99
C HIS A 298 -1.87 -18.25 -7.17
N PRO A 299 -2.81 -18.99 -6.56
CA PRO A 299 -2.79 -20.46 -6.53
C PRO A 299 -2.73 -21.16 -7.88
N TYR A 300 -3.33 -20.57 -8.92
CA TYR A 300 -3.33 -21.13 -10.27
C TYR A 300 -2.15 -20.68 -11.14
N ASP A 301 -1.50 -19.57 -10.78
CA ASP A 301 -0.37 -19.01 -11.51
C ASP A 301 0.50 -18.16 -10.57
N ALA A 302 1.63 -18.70 -10.15
CA ALA A 302 2.49 -18.08 -9.15
C ALA A 302 3.19 -16.78 -9.63
N SER A 303 3.07 -16.40 -10.91
CA SER A 303 3.54 -15.10 -11.40
C SER A 303 2.62 -13.93 -11.03
N HIS A 304 1.39 -14.22 -10.59
CA HIS A 304 0.41 -13.24 -10.17
C HIS A 304 0.24 -13.20 -8.65
N LEU A 305 -0.41 -12.15 -8.16
CA LEU A 305 -0.63 -11.93 -6.73
C LEU A 305 -2.04 -12.39 -6.36
N PHE A 306 -2.16 -13.07 -5.23
CA PHE A 306 -3.44 -13.26 -4.55
C PHE A 306 -3.42 -12.60 -3.18
N MET A 307 -4.49 -11.88 -2.86
CA MET A 307 -4.73 -11.28 -1.55
C MET A 307 -6.18 -11.53 -1.12
N ALA A 308 -6.39 -11.88 0.15
CA ALA A 308 -7.71 -11.92 0.77
C ALA A 308 -7.73 -11.08 2.05
N LEU A 309 -8.73 -10.20 2.16
CA LEU A 309 -8.94 -9.29 3.28
C LEU A 309 -10.32 -9.52 3.87
N GLY A 310 -10.41 -10.13 5.04
CA GLY A 310 -11.72 -10.43 5.64
C GLY A 310 -11.68 -10.81 7.10
N GLY A 311 -12.80 -10.64 7.81
CA GLY A 311 -12.92 -11.02 9.21
C GLY A 311 -14.24 -11.74 9.53
N ARG A 312 -14.40 -12.11 10.80
CA ARG A 312 -15.61 -12.78 11.30
C ARG A 312 -16.84 -11.87 11.31
N SER A 313 -16.64 -10.56 11.43
CA SER A 313 -17.68 -9.53 11.36
C SER A 313 -17.25 -8.38 10.45
N SER A 314 -18.13 -7.39 10.27
CA SER A 314 -17.80 -6.16 9.53
C SER A 314 -16.60 -5.43 10.15
N LEU A 315 -16.48 -5.38 11.49
CA LEU A 315 -15.35 -4.71 12.16
C LEU A 315 -14.03 -5.45 11.90
N GLY A 316 -14.06 -6.78 11.91
CA GLY A 316 -12.89 -7.60 11.56
C GLY A 316 -12.47 -7.44 10.09
N SER A 317 -13.43 -7.45 9.16
CA SER A 317 -13.14 -7.16 7.75
C SER A 317 -12.58 -5.74 7.57
N GLU A 318 -13.07 -4.78 8.36
CA GLU A 318 -12.53 -3.41 8.38
C GLU A 318 -11.07 -3.38 8.84
N ALA A 319 -10.72 -4.12 9.89
CA ALA A 319 -9.33 -4.25 10.36
C ALA A 319 -8.42 -4.79 9.26
N ALA A 320 -8.83 -5.85 8.56
CA ALA A 320 -8.07 -6.41 7.44
C ALA A 320 -7.90 -5.40 6.28
N CYS A 321 -8.96 -4.65 5.95
CA CYS A 321 -8.90 -3.63 4.91
C CYS A 321 -7.96 -2.46 5.28
N LEU A 322 -8.02 -1.98 6.53
CA LEU A 322 -7.11 -0.94 7.03
C LEU A 322 -5.65 -1.38 6.91
N ALA A 323 -5.34 -2.62 7.25
CA ALA A 323 -4.00 -3.17 7.18
C ALA A 323 -3.38 -3.13 5.76
N ALA A 324 -4.21 -3.06 4.71
CA ALA A 324 -3.76 -3.00 3.32
C ALA A 324 -3.93 -1.62 2.65
N THR A 325 -4.68 -0.70 3.27
CA THR A 325 -5.12 0.55 2.61
C THR A 325 -4.86 1.82 3.41
N ASP A 326 -4.73 1.72 4.73
CA ASP A 326 -4.36 2.83 5.61
C ASP A 326 -2.86 2.81 5.88
N LEU A 327 -2.20 3.96 5.71
CA LEU A 327 -0.74 4.05 5.73
C LEU A 327 -0.15 3.74 7.11
N GLU A 328 -0.79 4.19 8.17
CA GLU A 328 -0.29 3.97 9.54
C GLU A 328 -0.47 2.50 9.94
N CYS A 329 -1.63 1.92 9.66
CA CYS A 329 -1.90 0.51 9.92
C CYS A 329 -1.00 -0.40 9.08
N LEU A 330 -0.80 -0.07 7.80
CA LEU A 330 0.07 -0.81 6.90
C LEU A 330 1.53 -0.77 7.36
N ASN A 331 2.03 0.37 7.84
CA ASN A 331 3.39 0.47 8.36
C ASN A 331 3.60 -0.43 9.59
N LYS A 332 2.59 -0.54 10.47
CA LYS A 332 2.62 -1.49 11.59
C LYS A 332 2.71 -2.93 11.08
N LEU A 333 1.90 -3.30 10.09
CA LEU A 333 1.94 -4.63 9.48
C LEU A 333 3.29 -4.92 8.80
N ILE A 334 3.78 -4.02 7.95
CA ILE A 334 5.06 -4.17 7.23
C ILE A 334 6.22 -4.36 8.21
N LYS A 335 6.22 -3.62 9.32
CA LYS A 335 7.22 -3.80 10.37
C LYS A 335 7.17 -5.24 10.92
N SER A 336 5.99 -5.73 11.31
CA SER A 336 5.83 -7.11 11.80
C SER A 336 6.20 -8.17 10.75
N LEU A 337 5.93 -7.94 9.46
CA LEU A 337 6.36 -8.83 8.37
C LEU A 337 7.89 -8.92 8.31
N ARG A 338 8.58 -7.77 8.33
CA ARG A 338 10.04 -7.71 8.29
C ARG A 338 10.68 -8.34 9.53
N ASP A 339 10.09 -8.13 10.71
CA ASP A 339 10.54 -8.77 11.96
C ASP A 339 10.46 -10.30 11.88
N MET A 340 9.53 -10.83 11.06
CA MET A 340 9.38 -12.27 10.76
C MET A 340 10.22 -12.74 9.56
N GLY A 341 11.07 -11.87 9.00
CA GLY A 341 11.91 -12.18 7.84
C GLY A 341 11.17 -12.24 6.51
N ILE A 342 9.92 -11.73 6.44
CA ILE A 342 9.14 -11.64 5.22
C ILE A 342 9.48 -10.31 4.52
N ASP A 343 9.90 -10.39 3.26
CA ASP A 343 10.05 -9.22 2.40
C ASP A 343 8.69 -8.85 1.78
N PRO A 344 8.08 -7.72 2.16
CA PRO A 344 6.82 -7.30 1.57
C PRO A 344 6.94 -7.00 0.06
N ASP A 345 8.13 -6.71 -0.48
CA ASP A 345 8.32 -6.50 -1.92
C ASP A 345 8.45 -7.81 -2.74
N ASP A 346 8.43 -8.96 -2.07
CA ASP A 346 8.43 -10.29 -2.69
C ASP A 346 7.03 -10.94 -2.57
N HIS A 347 6.27 -10.99 -3.67
CA HIS A 347 4.93 -11.61 -3.70
C HIS A 347 4.94 -13.12 -3.48
N ARG A 348 6.08 -13.77 -3.69
CA ARG A 348 6.20 -15.23 -3.54
C ARG A 348 6.28 -15.64 -2.08
N GLN A 349 6.69 -14.73 -1.20
CA GLN A 349 6.67 -14.93 0.24
C GLN A 349 5.23 -14.78 0.76
N ALA A 350 4.55 -15.91 0.80
CA ALA A 350 3.20 -16.01 1.30
C ALA A 350 3.16 -15.76 2.81
N PHE A 351 2.19 -14.99 3.26
CA PHE A 351 1.93 -14.79 4.68
C PHE A 351 0.44 -14.68 4.98
N CYS A 352 0.13 -14.90 6.25
CA CYS A 352 -1.17 -14.64 6.84
C CYS A 352 -0.95 -13.81 8.11
N ALA A 353 -1.55 -12.63 8.17
CA ALA A 353 -1.52 -11.78 9.34
C ALA A 353 -2.90 -11.72 9.99
N ILE A 354 -2.92 -11.81 11.32
CA ILE A 354 -4.07 -11.52 12.15
C ILE A 354 -3.92 -10.09 12.64
N VAL A 355 -4.93 -9.28 12.34
CA VAL A 355 -4.97 -7.88 12.74
C VAL A 355 -6.24 -7.61 13.52
N SER A 356 -6.22 -6.64 14.42
CA SER A 356 -7.38 -6.30 15.24
C SER A 356 -7.59 -4.80 15.32
N VAL A 357 -8.83 -4.42 15.62
CA VAL A 357 -9.20 -3.02 15.81
C VAL A 357 -10.39 -2.90 16.75
N SER A 358 -10.55 -1.71 17.33
CA SER A 358 -11.72 -1.37 18.13
C SER A 358 -12.74 -0.55 17.35
N SER A 359 -13.99 -0.57 17.82
CA SER A 359 -15.07 0.27 17.28
C SER A 359 -15.03 1.67 17.91
N LYS A 360 -15.29 2.71 17.13
CA LYS A 360 -15.51 4.08 17.64
C LYS A 360 -16.80 4.14 18.46
N GLU A 361 -16.76 4.65 19.70
CA GLU A 361 -17.89 4.68 20.64
C GLU A 361 -19.01 5.71 20.36
N ARG A 362 -19.15 6.27 19.14
CA ARG A 362 -20.18 7.31 18.89
C ARG A 362 -21.48 6.74 18.34
N LYS A 363 -22.59 7.10 19.00
CA LYS A 363 -23.99 6.65 18.81
C LYS A 363 -24.59 6.70 17.39
N SER A 364 -23.86 7.15 16.37
CA SER A 364 -24.38 7.32 15.01
C SER A 364 -23.47 6.82 13.88
N HIS A 365 -22.21 6.46 14.13
CA HIS A 365 -21.28 5.99 13.09
C HIS A 365 -20.59 4.69 13.53
N LEU A 366 -20.90 3.60 12.84
CA LEU A 366 -20.15 2.35 12.89
C LEU A 366 -18.86 2.55 12.11
N GLY A 367 -17.72 2.24 12.72
CA GLY A 367 -16.41 2.30 12.07
C GLY A 367 -15.28 2.04 13.06
N ALA A 368 -14.16 1.55 12.53
CA ALA A 368 -12.97 1.22 13.27
C ALA A 368 -12.21 2.48 13.75
N ASP A 369 -11.60 2.37 14.92
CA ASP A 369 -10.59 3.28 15.43
C ASP A 369 -9.19 2.79 15.02
N SER A 370 -8.71 3.27 13.87
CA SER A 370 -7.39 2.91 13.32
C SER A 370 -6.23 3.23 14.28
N SER A 371 -6.40 4.18 15.21
CA SER A 371 -5.38 4.46 16.22
C SER A 371 -5.15 3.28 17.17
N GLN A 372 -6.18 2.44 17.37
CA GLN A 372 -6.13 1.24 18.19
C GLN A 372 -5.80 -0.03 17.39
N PHE A 373 -5.47 0.09 16.11
CA PHE A 373 -5.08 -1.04 15.26
C PHE A 373 -3.85 -1.77 15.80
N ARG A 374 -3.92 -3.10 15.82
CA ARG A 374 -2.82 -3.99 16.21
C ARG A 374 -2.61 -5.10 15.19
N VAL A 375 -1.35 -5.52 15.08
CA VAL A 375 -0.97 -6.79 14.46
C VAL A 375 -0.87 -7.80 15.60
N GLU A 376 -1.78 -8.76 15.64
CA GLU A 376 -1.85 -9.77 16.71
C GLU A 376 -0.90 -10.93 16.45
N ASP A 377 -0.80 -11.36 15.19
CA ASP A 377 0.05 -12.48 14.80
C ASP A 377 0.40 -12.42 13.31
N VAL A 378 1.53 -13.01 12.93
CA VAL A 378 1.99 -13.14 11.54
C VAL A 378 2.56 -14.53 11.34
N VAL A 379 2.02 -15.22 10.35
CA VAL A 379 2.45 -16.56 9.96
C VAL A 379 3.00 -16.52 8.53
N ALA A 380 4.28 -16.84 8.38
CA ALA A 380 4.93 -17.04 7.09
C ALA A 380 4.65 -18.44 6.56
N TYR A 381 4.55 -18.59 5.24
CA TYR A 381 4.51 -19.88 4.58
C TYR A 381 5.71 -20.03 3.65
N SER A 382 6.39 -21.18 3.77
CA SER A 382 7.41 -21.63 2.82
C SER A 382 6.82 -22.01 1.48
#